data_AF-A0A814UBJ8-F1
#
_entry.id   AF-A0A814UBJ8-F1
#
_cell.length_a   1.000
_cell.length_b   1.000
_cell.length_c   1.000
_cell.angle_alpha   90.00
_cell.angle_beta   90.00
_cell.angle_gamma   90.00
#
_symmetry.space_group_name_H-M   'P 1'
#
loop_
_entity.id
_entity.type
_entity.pdbx_description
1 polymer ?
#
loop_
_entity_poly.entity_id
_entity_poly.type
_entity_poly.pdbx_seq_one_letter_code
_entity_poly.pdbx_strand_id
1 'polypeptide(L)'
;MCILFCYLHDDNIDIGYDLILLSNRDEDFQRPAKQAHIWKDTKYALGGQDVTPLREGGTWLCLNTVQCRIGILLNITSRLLEERNINAKSRGFIVPNYINNPEVNLDSYMDELQKTKTNYTGFNFLGLEQQSESK
;
A
#
# COMPACT_ATOMS: atom_id res chain seq x y z
N MET A 1 15.32 7.06 3.26
CA MET A 1 14.97 5.82 2.58
C MET A 1 13.68 5.27 3.17
N CYS A 2 12.68 4.89 2.36
CA CYS A 2 11.52 4.16 2.90
C CYS A 2 11.98 2.77 3.38
N ILE A 3 11.53 2.34 4.55
CA ILE A 3 11.88 1.04 5.13
C ILE A 3 10.61 0.39 5.65
N LEU A 4 10.47 -0.90 5.40
CA LEU A 4 9.43 -1.73 5.98
C LEU A 4 10.08 -2.85 6.77
N PHE A 5 9.70 -2.97 8.04
CA PHE A 5 9.89 -4.18 8.82
C PHE A 5 8.57 -4.92 8.87
N CYS A 6 8.63 -6.21 8.57
CA CYS A 6 7.50 -7.12 8.62
C CYS A 6 7.92 -8.32 9.45
N TYR A 7 7.15 -8.61 10.49
CA TYR A 7 7.25 -9.82 11.27
C TYR A 7 5.91 -10.54 11.18
N LEU A 8 5.95 -11.82 10.81
CA LEU A 8 4.84 -12.73 10.86
C LEU A 8 5.14 -13.75 11.96
N HIS A 9 4.14 -14.04 12.78
CA HIS A 9 4.28 -15.02 13.84
C HIS A 9 4.72 -16.37 13.29
N ASP A 10 5.60 -17.01 14.06
CA ASP A 10 6.12 -18.36 13.87
C ASP A 10 5.76 -19.11 15.16
N ASP A 11 5.16 -20.29 15.03
CA ASP A 11 4.69 -21.14 16.13
C ASP A 11 5.75 -21.40 17.21
N ASN A 12 7.03 -21.19 16.88
CA ASN A 12 8.16 -21.37 17.78
C ASN A 12 8.42 -20.19 18.75
N ILE A 13 7.82 -19.02 18.53
CA ILE A 13 8.05 -17.81 19.35
C ILE A 13 6.74 -17.05 19.59
N ASP A 14 6.18 -17.16 20.80
CA ASP A 14 5.02 -16.39 21.23
C ASP A 14 5.43 -15.00 21.74
N ILE A 15 5.18 -13.98 20.90
CA ILE A 15 5.34 -12.56 21.27
C ILE A 15 3.99 -11.83 21.42
N GLY A 16 2.86 -12.55 21.37
CA GLY A 16 1.51 -12.00 21.50
C GLY A 16 0.95 -11.23 20.29
N TYR A 17 1.61 -11.28 19.13
CA TYR A 17 1.15 -10.64 17.89
C TYR A 17 1.36 -11.56 16.68
N ASP A 18 0.30 -11.79 15.91
CA ASP A 18 0.35 -12.57 14.66
C ASP A 18 1.10 -11.85 13.53
N LEU A 19 1.05 -10.52 13.54
CA LEU A 19 1.67 -9.65 12.54
C LEU A 19 2.11 -8.34 13.19
N ILE A 20 3.38 -7.97 12.98
CA ILE A 20 3.90 -6.65 13.31
C ILE A 20 4.42 -5.99 12.03
N LEU A 21 3.91 -4.80 11.73
CA LEU A 21 4.35 -3.97 10.62
C LEU A 21 4.87 -2.63 11.13
N LEU A 22 6.11 -2.30 10.77
CA LEU A 22 6.70 -0.99 11.01
C LEU A 22 7.10 -0.40 9.66
N SER A 23 6.39 0.63 9.21
CA SER A 23 6.67 1.31 7.95
C SER A 23 7.17 2.72 8.22
N ASN A 24 8.41 2.98 7.83
CA ASN A 24 8.97 4.32 7.78
C ASN A 24 8.85 4.87 6.36
N ARG A 25 8.21 6.04 6.23
CA ARG A 25 8.08 6.77 4.98
C ARG A 25 9.13 7.89 4.95
N ASP A 26 10.10 7.77 4.06
CA ASP A 26 11.00 8.88 3.74
C ASP A 26 10.47 9.61 2.51
N GLU A 27 10.02 10.84 2.73
CA GLU A 27 9.33 11.67 1.76
C GLU A 27 9.53 13.13 2.13
N ASP A 28 9.23 14.05 1.20
CA ASP A 28 9.23 15.49 1.48
C ASP A 28 8.46 15.82 2.77
N PHE A 29 9.14 16.43 3.74
CA PHE A 29 8.57 16.81 5.03
C PHE A 29 7.32 17.70 4.90
N GLN A 30 7.26 18.49 3.83
CA GLN A 30 6.15 19.40 3.55
C GLN A 30 4.98 18.73 2.83
N ARG A 31 5.09 17.46 2.39
CA ARG A 31 4.02 16.77 1.69
C ARG A 31 2.86 16.51 2.66
N PRO A 32 1.71 17.16 2.48
CA PRO A 32 0.62 17.08 3.44
C PRO A 32 -0.07 15.72 3.34
N ALA A 33 -0.41 15.14 4.49
CA ALA A 33 -1.14 13.89 4.59
C ALA A 33 -2.04 13.89 5.83
N LYS A 34 -3.18 13.19 5.75
CA LYS A 34 -4.03 12.88 6.90
C LYS A 34 -3.42 11.73 7.70
N GLN A 35 -3.53 11.83 9.02
CA GLN A 35 -3.26 10.70 9.93
C GLN A 35 -4.14 9.50 9.61
N ALA A 36 -3.72 8.32 10.04
CA ALA A 36 -4.49 7.10 9.85
C ALA A 36 -5.86 7.22 10.52
N HIS A 37 -6.90 6.93 9.75
CA HIS A 37 -8.30 6.96 10.18
C HIS A 37 -9.11 6.00 9.32
N ILE A 38 -10.31 5.66 9.78
CA ILE A 38 -11.28 4.96 8.93
C ILE A 38 -11.76 5.94 7.86
N TRP A 39 -11.59 5.58 6.59
CA TRP A 39 -11.97 6.43 5.48
C TRP A 39 -13.48 6.62 5.43
N LYS A 40 -13.92 7.83 5.08
CA LYS A 40 -15.35 8.16 5.02
C LYS A 40 -16.08 7.42 3.90
N ASP A 41 -15.42 7.29 2.75
CA ASP A 41 -16.00 6.71 1.54
C ASP A 41 -15.98 5.18 1.58
N THR A 42 -15.02 4.58 2.28
CA THR A 42 -14.89 3.13 2.46
C THR A 42 -14.69 2.79 3.94
N LYS A 43 -15.78 2.39 4.60
CA LYS A 43 -15.85 2.17 6.06
C LYS A 43 -14.93 1.05 6.59
N TYR A 44 -14.30 0.30 5.70
CA TYR A 44 -13.38 -0.79 6.01
C TYR A 44 -11.91 -0.42 5.74
N ALA A 45 -11.61 0.73 5.12
CA ALA A 45 -10.25 1.14 4.85
C ALA A 45 -9.69 1.97 6.02
N LEU A 46 -8.63 1.48 6.66
CA LEU A 46 -7.89 2.17 7.72
C LEU A 46 -6.50 2.52 7.23
N GLY A 47 -6.22 3.81 7.06
CA GLY A 47 -4.91 4.26 6.59
C GLY A 47 -4.80 5.78 6.54
N GLY A 48 -3.57 6.28 6.42
CA GLY A 48 -3.37 7.69 6.11
C GLY A 48 -3.83 8.01 4.69
N GLN A 49 -4.02 9.28 4.35
CA GLN A 49 -4.36 9.69 2.99
C GLN A 49 -3.49 10.88 2.56
N ASP A 50 -2.99 10.83 1.34
CA ASP A 50 -2.38 11.98 0.69
C ASP A 50 -3.47 13.04 0.41
N VAL A 51 -3.13 14.30 0.68
CA VAL A 51 -3.99 15.46 0.39
C VAL A 51 -3.28 16.48 -0.49
N THR A 52 -2.17 16.10 -1.12
CA THR A 52 -1.48 16.89 -2.12
C THR A 52 -2.35 17.01 -3.38
N PRO A 53 -2.48 18.21 -3.98
CA PRO A 53 -3.22 18.38 -5.23
C PRO A 53 -2.80 17.39 -6.32
N LEU A 54 -3.78 16.83 -7.02
CA LEU A 54 -3.66 15.78 -8.05
C LEU A 54 -3.24 14.39 -7.52
N ARG A 55 -3.15 14.22 -6.21
CA ARG A 55 -2.78 12.95 -5.54
C ARG A 55 -3.72 12.62 -4.38
N GLU A 56 -4.79 13.38 -4.22
CA GLU A 56 -5.75 13.23 -3.13
C GLU A 56 -6.40 11.85 -3.14
N GLY A 57 -6.47 11.23 -1.96
CA GLY A 57 -7.02 9.87 -1.81
C GLY A 57 -6.00 8.76 -2.09
N GLY A 58 -4.80 9.09 -2.56
CA GLY A 58 -3.67 8.17 -2.55
C GLY A 58 -3.22 7.81 -1.14
N THR A 59 -2.50 6.71 -0.98
CA THR A 59 -1.88 6.34 0.31
C THR A 59 -0.62 5.48 0.12
N TRP A 60 0.18 5.42 1.17
CA TRP A 60 1.36 4.56 1.26
C TRP A 60 1.11 3.28 2.05
N LEU A 61 0.14 3.32 2.98
CA LEU A 61 -0.20 2.20 3.84
C LEU A 61 -1.68 2.28 4.19
N CYS A 62 -2.40 1.23 3.86
CA CYS A 62 -3.79 1.07 4.24
C CYS A 62 -4.10 -0.41 4.46
N LEU A 63 -5.01 -0.68 5.39
CA LEU A 63 -5.53 -2.00 5.68
C LEU A 63 -7.05 -2.03 5.50
N ASN A 64 -7.56 -3.14 4.98
CA ASN A 64 -8.96 -3.48 4.96
C ASN A 64 -9.29 -4.22 6.27
N THR A 65 -10.07 -3.60 7.15
CA THR A 65 -10.41 -4.12 8.49
C THR A 65 -11.38 -5.29 8.46
N VAL A 66 -12.00 -5.60 7.33
CA VAL A 66 -13.01 -6.67 7.20
C VAL A 66 -12.41 -7.92 6.57
N GLN A 67 -11.64 -7.75 5.49
CA GLN A 67 -11.01 -8.86 4.76
C GLN A 67 -9.56 -9.13 5.20
N CYS A 68 -9.04 -8.40 6.20
CA CYS A 68 -7.65 -8.51 6.69
C CYS A 68 -6.61 -8.38 5.56
N ARG A 69 -6.81 -7.39 4.68
CA ARG A 69 -5.91 -7.11 3.54
C ARG A 69 -5.07 -5.90 3.86
N ILE A 70 -3.80 -5.89 3.47
CA ILE A 70 -2.89 -4.77 3.71
C ILE A 70 -2.16 -4.46 2.43
N GLY A 71 -2.16 -3.19 2.03
CA GLY A 71 -1.35 -2.69 0.92
C GLY A 71 -0.32 -1.69 1.44
N ILE A 72 0.93 -1.91 1.06
CA ILE A 72 2.06 -1.04 1.41
C ILE A 72 2.78 -0.64 0.12
N LEU A 73 3.03 0.66 -0.03
CA LEU A 73 3.77 1.23 -1.14
C LEU A 73 5.07 1.86 -0.63
N LEU A 74 6.20 1.38 -1.14
CA LEU A 74 7.54 1.91 -0.85
C LEU A 74 8.11 2.61 -2.08
N ASN A 75 8.82 3.70 -1.84
CA ASN A 75 9.43 4.48 -2.91
C ASN A 75 10.72 3.83 -3.41
N ILE A 76 11.00 3.94 -4.72
CA ILE A 76 12.33 3.69 -5.29
C ILE A 76 12.95 5.06 -5.56
N THR A 77 13.80 5.53 -4.65
CA THR A 77 14.61 6.74 -4.85
C THR A 77 15.76 6.43 -5.79
N SER A 78 15.51 6.50 -7.09
CA SER A 78 16.60 6.69 -8.05
C SER A 78 16.26 7.84 -8.99
N ARG A 79 17.12 8.88 -8.95
CA ARG A 79 17.01 10.05 -9.83
C ARG A 79 16.94 9.69 -11.32
N LEU A 80 17.50 8.54 -11.70
CA LEU A 80 17.52 8.02 -13.07
C LEU A 80 16.16 7.44 -13.53
N LEU A 81 15.23 7.15 -12.61
CA LEU A 81 13.89 6.62 -12.91
C LEU A 81 12.81 7.73 -12.93
N GLU A 82 13.08 8.88 -12.29
CA GLU A 82 12.15 10.01 -12.23
C GLU A 82 11.99 10.73 -13.58
N GLU A 83 12.96 10.58 -14.49
CA GLU A 83 12.97 11.27 -15.80
C GLU A 83 11.98 10.70 -16.84
N ARG A 84 11.26 9.59 -16.58
CA ARG A 84 10.77 8.76 -17.69
C ARG A 84 9.32 8.87 -18.12
N ASN A 85 8.43 9.58 -17.42
CA ASN A 85 7.08 9.76 -17.98
C ASN A 85 6.33 10.92 -17.32
N ILE A 86 6.25 12.06 -18.01
CA ILE A 86 5.45 13.23 -17.60
C ILE A 86 3.96 12.86 -17.45
N ASN A 87 3.51 11.80 -18.12
CA ASN A 87 2.13 11.30 -18.07
C ASN A 87 1.96 10.11 -17.11
N ALA A 88 2.94 9.81 -16.24
CA ALA A 88 2.79 8.74 -15.26
C ALA A 88 1.61 9.02 -14.31
N LYS A 89 0.79 8.00 -14.08
CA LYS A 89 -0.24 8.03 -13.03
C LYS A 89 0.42 8.08 -11.66
N SER A 90 -0.26 8.70 -10.70
CA SER A 90 0.18 8.67 -9.30
C SER A 90 0.11 7.23 -8.76
N ARG A 91 1.26 6.73 -8.27
CA ARG A 91 1.37 5.42 -7.60
C ARG A 91 0.55 5.34 -6.32
N GLY A 92 0.22 6.48 -5.72
CA GLY A 92 -0.55 6.53 -4.47
C GLY A 92 -1.90 5.83 -4.58
N PHE A 93 -2.43 5.64 -5.79
CA PHE A 93 -3.69 4.94 -6.05
C PHE A 93 -3.56 3.42 -6.15
N ILE A 94 -2.35 2.84 -6.15
CA ILE A 94 -2.17 1.38 -6.15
C ILE A 94 -2.80 0.78 -4.88
N VAL A 95 -2.40 1.26 -3.70
CA VAL A 95 -2.93 0.74 -2.42
C VAL A 95 -4.45 0.91 -2.29
N PRO A 96 -5.06 2.10 -2.53
CA PRO A 96 -6.51 2.27 -2.49
C PRO A 96 -7.25 1.36 -3.48
N ASN A 97 -6.75 1.19 -4.70
CA ASN A 97 -7.38 0.35 -5.71
C ASN A 97 -7.38 -1.13 -5.29
N TYR A 98 -6.33 -1.59 -4.60
CA TYR A 98 -6.28 -2.93 -4.01
C TYR A 98 -7.26 -3.06 -2.84
N ILE A 99 -7.16 -2.18 -1.84
CA ILE A 99 -7.95 -2.25 -0.60
C ILE A 99 -9.46 -2.11 -0.86
N ASN A 100 -9.85 -1.29 -1.83
CA ASN A 100 -11.25 -1.01 -2.13
C ASN A 100 -11.88 -1.96 -3.16
N ASN A 101 -11.14 -2.97 -3.64
CA ASN A 101 -11.65 -3.96 -4.58
C ASN A 101 -11.76 -5.34 -3.92
N PRO A 102 -12.85 -5.62 -3.18
CA PRO A 102 -12.98 -6.82 -2.36
C PRO A 102 -13.09 -8.13 -3.17
N GLU A 103 -13.46 -8.04 -4.45
CA GLU A 103 -13.68 -9.20 -5.33
C GLU A 103 -12.39 -9.71 -5.99
N VAL A 104 -11.33 -8.90 -6.03
CA VAL A 104 -10.06 -9.24 -6.66
C VAL A 104 -9.09 -9.69 -5.59
N ASN A 105 -8.63 -10.94 -5.63
CA ASN A 105 -7.58 -11.44 -4.71
C ASN A 105 -6.20 -10.84 -5.01
N LEU A 106 -5.24 -11.04 -4.10
CA LEU A 106 -3.90 -10.47 -4.23
C LEU A 106 -3.18 -10.91 -5.50
N ASP A 107 -3.26 -12.19 -5.88
CA ASP A 107 -2.58 -12.71 -7.07
C ASP A 107 -3.09 -12.05 -8.35
N SER A 108 -4.41 -11.96 -8.51
CA SER A 108 -5.05 -11.31 -9.66
C SER A 108 -4.72 -9.82 -9.73
N TYR A 109 -4.66 -9.15 -8.57
CA TYR A 109 -4.27 -7.76 -8.49
C TYR A 109 -2.80 -7.56 -8.90
N MET A 110 -1.90 -8.44 -8.46
CA MET A 110 -0.48 -8.41 -8.81
C MET A 110 -0.28 -8.62 -10.32
N ASP A 111 -1.02 -9.55 -10.93
CA ASP A 111 -0.99 -9.79 -12.38
C ASP A 111 -1.42 -8.55 -13.18
N GLU A 112 -2.49 -7.88 -12.76
CA GLU A 112 -2.94 -6.64 -13.41
C GLU A 112 -1.92 -5.51 -13.20
N LEU A 113 -1.38 -5.37 -11.99
CA LEU A 113 -0.38 -4.35 -11.68
C LEU A 113 0.91 -4.56 -12.48
N GLN A 114 1.32 -5.81 -12.70
CA GLN A 114 2.48 -6.13 -13.55
C GLN A 114 2.25 -5.72 -15.01
N LYS A 115 1.04 -5.96 -15.56
CA LYS A 115 0.67 -5.54 -16.93
C LYS A 115 0.65 -4.02 -17.06
N THR A 116 0.26 -3.31 -16.01
CA THR A 116 0.07 -1.86 -16.01
C THR A 116 1.24 -1.07 -15.38
N LYS A 117 2.32 -1.75 -14.97
CA LYS A 117 3.44 -1.15 -14.21
C LYS A 117 4.09 0.06 -14.89
N THR A 118 4.12 0.08 -16.23
CA THR A 118 4.71 1.16 -17.05
C THR A 118 3.90 2.46 -17.00
N ASN A 119 2.67 2.42 -16.50
CA ASN A 119 1.85 3.61 -16.25
C ASN A 119 2.32 4.42 -15.04
N TYR A 120 3.26 3.89 -14.25
CA TYR A 120 3.73 4.49 -13.02
C TYR A 120 5.26 4.68 -13.06
N THR A 121 5.78 5.65 -12.30
CA THR A 121 7.21 5.71 -11.97
C THR A 121 7.61 4.49 -11.13
N GLY A 122 8.90 4.14 -11.03
CA GLY A 122 9.34 2.93 -10.28
C GLY A 122 8.84 2.88 -8.83
N PHE A 123 8.44 1.69 -8.34
CA PHE A 123 7.92 1.49 -6.98
C PHE A 123 8.16 0.06 -6.49
N ASN A 124 8.05 -0.13 -5.18
CA ASN A 124 7.81 -1.45 -4.60
C ASN A 124 6.42 -1.46 -3.98
N PHE A 125 5.65 -2.50 -4.25
CA PHE A 125 4.36 -2.75 -3.62
C PHE A 125 4.42 -4.09 -2.88
N LEU A 126 3.94 -4.12 -1.65
CA LEU A 126 3.74 -5.32 -0.87
C LEU A 126 2.26 -5.40 -0.51
N GLY A 127 1.62 -6.50 -0.89
CA GLY A 127 0.30 -6.88 -0.44
C GLY A 127 0.39 -8.01 0.59
N LEU A 128 -0.45 -7.96 1.62
CA LEU A 128 -0.72 -9.07 2.52
C LEU A 128 -2.22 -9.34 2.47
N GLU A 129 -2.58 -10.61 2.36
CA GLU A 129 -3.97 -11.05 2.29
C GLU A 129 -4.11 -12.31 3.14
N GLN A 130 -5.04 -12.30 4.08
CA GLN A 130 -5.36 -13.50 4.81
C GLN A 130 -6.02 -14.50 3.86
N GLN A 131 -5.37 -15.64 3.62
CA GLN A 131 -6.00 -16.71 2.88
C GLN A 131 -7.11 -17.32 3.74
N SER A 132 -8.30 -17.39 3.17
CA SER A 132 -9.35 -18.24 3.73
C SER A 132 -8.97 -19.68 3.42
N GLU A 133 -8.85 -20.53 4.43
CA GLU A 133 -8.70 -21.96 4.20
C GLU A 133 -9.85 -22.43 3.32
N SER A 134 -9.54 -22.95 2.13
CA SER A 134 -10.50 -23.75 1.38
C SER A 134 -10.77 -24.98 2.22
N LYS A 135 -11.96 -25.06 2.83
CA LYS A 135 -12.47 -26.30 3.40
C LYS A 135 -12.65 -27.37 2.33
#